data_AF-A0A1J8QDL2-F1
#
_entry.id   AF-A0A1J8QDL2-F1
#
_cell.length_a   1.000
_cell.length_b   1.000
_cell.length_c   1.000
_cell.angle_alpha   90.00
_cell.angle_beta   90.00
_cell.angle_gamma   90.00
#
_symmetry.space_group_name_H-M   'P 1'
#
loop_
_entity.id
_entity.type
_entity.pdbx_description
1 polymer ?
#
loop_
_entity_poly.entity_id
_entity_poly.type
_entity_poly.pdbx_seq_one_letter_code
_entity_poly.pdbx_strand_id
1 'polypeptide(L)'
;MLTALKATLTLLDPFDACIWAMVSCAFFSMMRFDEVSVPSRKTFNLTKHLTRAHAFFGRNLRNSPYARLDLPSAKTAQASESQSIFLNEQGDLCPIAALHNLARVVPALADDPLFSWHDAKGDIRPMSKVRALEHINLVLIAWGWGTSFGHSFQIGSASFYLAKKVDPEIV
;
A
#
# COMPACT_ATOMS: atom_id res chain seq x y z
N MET A 1 -13.90 2.43 -6.23
CA MET A 1 -13.24 1.58 -5.22
C MET A 1 -12.58 2.40 -4.10
N LEU A 2 -11.49 3.13 -4.37
CA LEU A 2 -10.73 3.83 -3.32
C LEU A 2 -11.54 4.84 -2.50
N THR A 3 -12.42 5.63 -3.12
CA THR A 3 -13.27 6.60 -2.41
C THR A 3 -14.20 5.92 -1.40
N ALA A 4 -14.80 4.78 -1.75
CA ALA A 4 -15.64 4.01 -0.84
C ALA A 4 -14.83 3.48 0.35
N LEU A 5 -13.64 2.92 0.08
CA LEU A 5 -12.73 2.47 1.14
C LEU A 5 -12.34 3.64 2.06
N LYS A 6 -11.95 4.79 1.50
CA LYS A 6 -11.60 5.98 2.28
C LYS A 6 -12.74 6.50 3.15
N ALA A 7 -13.97 6.42 2.65
CA ALA A 7 -15.16 6.87 3.36
C ALA A 7 -15.61 5.92 4.47
N THR A 8 -15.25 4.64 4.40
CA THR A 8 -15.66 3.62 5.38
C THR A 8 -14.61 3.31 6.44
N LEU A 9 -13.32 3.35 6.08
CA LEU A 9 -12.22 2.98 6.99
C LEU A 9 -12.00 4.03 8.08
N THR A 10 -11.82 3.58 9.33
CA THR A 10 -11.50 4.43 10.47
C THR A 10 -9.99 4.62 10.58
N LEU A 11 -9.45 5.73 10.09
CA LEU A 11 -7.99 5.92 9.96
C LEU A 11 -7.23 6.13 11.29
N LEU A 12 -7.94 6.18 12.42
CA LEU A 12 -7.35 6.11 13.75
C LEU A 12 -7.21 4.67 14.26
N ASP A 13 -7.94 3.72 13.67
CA ASP A 13 -7.75 2.31 13.94
C ASP A 13 -6.51 1.78 13.18
N PRO A 14 -5.57 1.10 13.86
CA PRO A 14 -4.36 0.55 13.25
C PRO A 14 -4.60 -0.35 12.04
N PHE A 15 -5.62 -1.20 12.07
CA PHE A 15 -5.90 -2.18 11.03
C PHE A 15 -6.43 -1.48 9.78
N ASP A 16 -7.40 -0.59 9.95
CA ASP A 16 -7.99 0.21 8.87
C ASP A 16 -6.99 1.20 8.27
N ALA A 17 -6.15 1.84 9.10
CA ALA A 17 -5.07 2.70 8.64
C ALA A 17 -4.06 1.93 7.78
N CYS A 18 -3.72 0.70 8.17
CA CYS A 18 -2.85 -0.17 7.40
C CYS A 18 -3.48 -0.54 6.06
N ILE A 19 -4.76 -0.93 6.04
CA ILE A 19 -5.48 -1.22 4.79
C ILE A 19 -5.47 0.01 3.88
N TRP A 20 -5.79 1.18 4.41
CA TRP A 20 -5.81 2.42 3.62
C TRP A 20 -4.44 2.73 2.99
N ALA A 21 -3.36 2.60 3.75
CA ALA A 21 -2.01 2.77 3.23
C ALA A 21 -1.67 1.75 2.14
N MET A 22 -2.01 0.47 2.34
CA MET A 22 -1.77 -0.59 1.35
C MET A 22 -2.52 -0.34 0.05
N VAL A 23 -3.83 -0.08 0.11
CA VAL A 23 -4.65 0.06 -1.10
C VAL A 23 -4.32 1.32 -1.88
N SER A 24 -4.05 2.43 -1.19
CA SER A 24 -3.64 3.68 -1.86
C SER A 24 -2.26 3.55 -2.48
N CYS A 25 -1.28 2.97 -1.78
CA CYS A 25 0.04 2.71 -2.35
C CYS A 25 -0.09 1.77 -3.55
N ALA A 26 -0.71 0.60 -3.39
CA ALA A 26 -0.82 -0.38 -4.46
C ALA A 26 -1.54 0.18 -5.69
N PHE A 27 -2.58 0.98 -5.50
CA PHE A 27 -3.28 1.61 -6.61
C PHE A 27 -2.40 2.66 -7.30
N PHE A 28 -1.87 3.65 -6.59
CA PHE A 28 -1.17 4.75 -7.26
C PHE A 28 0.23 4.40 -7.78
N SER A 29 0.80 3.28 -7.35
CA SER A 29 2.10 2.80 -7.86
C SER A 29 2.02 1.53 -8.71
N MET A 30 0.81 1.03 -8.98
CA MET A 30 0.59 -0.22 -9.72
C MET A 30 1.26 -1.46 -9.10
N MET A 31 1.57 -1.41 -7.81
CA MET A 31 2.12 -2.57 -7.10
C MET A 31 1.18 -3.76 -7.17
N ARG A 32 1.77 -4.94 -7.22
CA ARG A 32 1.04 -6.17 -6.94
C ARG A 32 0.59 -6.13 -5.49
N PHE A 33 -0.59 -6.66 -5.22
CA PHE A 33 -1.06 -6.73 -3.84
C PHE A 33 -0.15 -7.60 -2.94
N ASP A 34 0.60 -8.53 -3.54
CA ASP A 34 1.62 -9.34 -2.85
C ASP A 34 2.86 -8.52 -2.42
N GLU A 35 3.08 -7.32 -2.99
CA GLU A 35 4.20 -6.44 -2.62
C GLU A 35 3.86 -5.56 -1.41
N VAL A 36 2.56 -5.36 -1.13
CA VAL A 36 2.07 -4.62 0.04
C VAL A 36 1.56 -5.54 1.15
N SER A 37 1.63 -6.86 0.99
CA SER A 37 1.09 -7.82 1.95
C SER A 37 2.00 -9.04 2.13
N VAL A 38 1.78 -9.80 3.20
CA VAL A 38 2.44 -11.09 3.41
C VAL A 38 1.47 -12.25 3.15
N PRO A 39 1.93 -13.45 2.74
CA PRO A 39 1.06 -14.62 2.63
C PRO A 39 0.39 -14.98 3.97
N SER A 40 1.15 -14.90 5.07
CA SER A 40 0.68 -15.07 6.43
C SER A 40 1.55 -14.28 7.41
N ARG A 41 1.08 -14.09 8.65
CA ARG A 41 1.87 -13.38 9.66
C ARG A 41 3.24 -14.01 9.95
N LYS A 42 3.32 -15.35 9.86
CA LYS A 42 4.54 -16.12 10.15
C LYS A 42 5.56 -16.12 9.00
N THR A 43 5.16 -15.65 7.82
CA THR A 43 6.00 -15.68 6.62
C THR A 43 6.69 -14.36 6.32
N PHE A 44 6.56 -13.35 7.20
CA PHE A 44 7.31 -12.12 7.06
C PHE A 44 8.81 -12.40 7.04
N ASN A 45 9.52 -11.68 6.17
CA ASN A 45 10.93 -11.89 5.89
C ASN A 45 11.50 -10.57 5.36
N LEU A 46 12.57 -10.10 6.00
CA LEU A 46 13.23 -8.82 5.73
C LEU A 46 13.79 -8.71 4.31
N THR A 47 14.15 -9.83 3.67
CA THR A 47 14.71 -9.83 2.31
C THR A 47 13.64 -9.90 1.22
N LYS A 48 12.37 -10.11 1.59
CA LYS A 48 11.27 -10.30 0.64
C LYS A 48 10.15 -9.27 0.78
N HIS A 49 10.00 -8.66 1.94
CA HIS A 49 8.86 -7.80 2.25
C HIS A 49 9.33 -6.42 2.69
N LEU A 50 8.56 -5.41 2.31
CA LEU A 50 8.80 -4.03 2.70
C LEU A 50 8.82 -3.87 4.22
N THR A 51 9.82 -3.14 4.69
CA THR A 51 9.98 -2.72 6.08
C THR A 51 9.90 -1.20 6.18
N ARG A 52 9.85 -0.66 7.40
CA ARG A 52 9.87 0.80 7.61
C ARG A 52 11.14 1.44 7.03
N ALA A 53 12.28 0.76 7.08
CA ALA A 53 13.54 1.23 6.51
C ALA A 53 13.52 1.38 4.98
N HIS A 54 12.59 0.70 4.30
CA HIS A 54 12.44 0.78 2.85
C HIS A 54 11.57 1.97 2.39
N ALA A 55 10.98 2.73 3.31
CA ALA A 55 10.13 3.88 2.99
C ALA A 55 10.88 5.21 3.23
N PHE A 56 11.09 5.95 2.15
CA PHE A 56 11.76 7.25 2.16
C PHE A 56 10.76 8.35 1.81
N PHE A 57 10.89 9.51 2.45
CA PHE A 57 10.08 10.69 2.17
C PHE A 57 11.00 11.84 1.80
N GLY A 58 10.63 12.59 0.77
CA GLY A 58 11.44 13.69 0.29
C GLY A 58 10.63 14.72 -0.48
N ARG A 59 11.35 15.67 -1.06
CA ARG A 59 10.80 16.66 -1.99
C ARG A 59 11.59 16.62 -3.28
N ASN A 60 10.90 16.72 -4.41
CA ASN A 60 11.54 16.77 -5.72
C ASN A 60 12.14 18.16 -6.01
N LEU A 61 12.74 18.34 -7.19
CA LEU A 61 13.34 19.61 -7.63
C LEU A 61 12.36 20.79 -7.69
N ARG A 62 11.05 20.53 -7.73
CA ARG A 62 9.98 21.53 -7.70
C ARG A 62 9.37 21.70 -6.31
N ASN A 63 10.03 21.19 -5.28
CA ASN A 63 9.59 21.21 -3.89
C ASN A 63 8.28 20.43 -3.63
N SER A 64 7.82 19.59 -4.55
CA SER A 64 6.65 18.72 -4.35
C SER A 64 7.04 17.49 -3.56
N PRO A 65 6.26 17.08 -2.54
CA PRO A 65 6.58 15.92 -1.73
C PRO A 65 6.41 14.62 -2.53
N TYR A 66 7.28 13.65 -2.25
CA TYR A 66 7.18 12.29 -2.76
C TYR A 66 7.51 11.29 -1.65
N ALA A 67 7.02 10.05 -1.81
CA ALA A 67 7.54 8.91 -1.07
C ALA A 67 8.18 7.91 -2.05
N ARG A 68 9.29 7.29 -1.64
CA ARG A 68 9.95 6.22 -2.38
C ARG A 68 9.91 4.94 -1.56
N LEU A 69 9.44 3.85 -2.16
CA LEU A 69 9.43 2.52 -1.55
C LEU A 69 10.43 1.63 -2.31
N ASP A 70 11.48 1.18 -1.62
CA ASP A 70 12.53 0.35 -2.20
C ASP A 70 12.15 -1.13 -2.00
N LEU A 71 11.71 -1.81 -3.06
CA LEU A 71 11.23 -3.19 -2.97
C LEU A 71 12.40 -4.17 -2.75
N PRO A 72 12.38 -4.98 -1.67
CA PRO A 72 13.47 -5.94 -1.39
C PRO A 72 13.51 -7.11 -2.36
N SER A 73 12.34 -7.52 -2.86
CA SER A 73 12.22 -8.52 -3.91
C SER A 73 11.17 -8.10 -4.91
N ALA A 74 11.60 -7.78 -6.13
CA ALA A 74 10.71 -7.70 -7.29
C ALA A 74 10.86 -8.99 -8.10
N LYS A 75 9.74 -9.64 -8.46
CA LYS A 75 9.77 -10.92 -9.20
C LYS A 75 10.52 -10.84 -10.55
N THR A 76 10.71 -9.64 -11.07
CA THR A 76 11.32 -9.36 -12.38
C THR A 76 12.65 -8.63 -12.29
N ALA A 77 13.11 -8.27 -11.09
CA ALA A 77 14.42 -7.65 -10.94
C ALA A 77 15.52 -8.71 -11.10
N GLN A 78 16.55 -8.38 -11.89
CA GLN A 78 17.79 -9.14 -11.87
C GLN A 78 18.40 -9.05 -10.46
N ALA A 79 19.22 -10.03 -10.06
CA ALA A 79 19.74 -10.17 -8.70
C ALA A 79 20.56 -8.96 -8.17
N SER A 80 20.79 -7.93 -8.98
CA SER A 80 21.53 -6.70 -8.66
C SER A 80 20.73 -5.41 -8.77
N GLU A 81 19.46 -5.43 -9.18
CA GLU A 81 18.65 -4.21 -9.34
C GLU A 81 17.58 -4.08 -8.26
N SER A 82 17.62 -3.01 -7.47
CA SER A 82 16.55 -2.67 -6.54
C SER A 82 15.42 -1.94 -7.29
N GLN A 83 14.21 -2.51 -7.27
CA GLN A 83 13.06 -1.83 -7.84
C GLN A 83 12.58 -0.77 -6.85
N SER A 84 12.59 0.50 -7.27
CA SER A 84 12.05 1.61 -6.48
C SER A 84 10.71 2.06 -7.03
N ILE A 85 9.76 2.29 -6.15
CA ILE A 85 8.46 2.87 -6.47
C ILE A 85 8.40 4.29 -5.99
N PHE A 86 7.88 5.20 -6.80
CA PHE A 86 7.69 6.59 -6.44
C PHE A 86 6.19 6.91 -6.34
N LEU A 87 5.79 7.46 -5.20
CA LEU A 87 4.44 7.91 -4.90
C LEU A 87 4.42 9.43 -4.83
N ASN A 88 3.48 10.04 -5.55
CA ASN A 88 3.23 11.48 -5.54
C ASN A 88 1.92 11.79 -4.79
N GLU A 89 1.66 13.06 -4.53
CA GLU A 89 0.39 13.50 -3.94
C GLU A 89 -0.81 13.18 -4.84
N GLN A 90 -1.92 12.76 -4.22
CA GLN A 90 -3.18 12.40 -4.90
C GLN A 90 -4.40 12.97 -4.18
N GLY A 91 -4.31 14.22 -3.71
CA GLY A 91 -5.41 14.90 -3.00
C GLY A 91 -5.95 14.09 -1.82
N ASP A 92 -7.27 13.94 -1.71
CA ASP A 92 -7.91 13.23 -0.60
C ASP A 92 -7.60 11.73 -0.55
N LEU A 93 -7.14 11.15 -1.66
CA LEU A 93 -6.73 9.75 -1.77
C LEU A 93 -5.21 9.58 -1.64
N CYS A 94 -4.49 10.60 -1.15
CA CYS A 94 -3.03 10.64 -1.14
C CYS A 94 -2.36 9.46 -0.41
N PRO A 95 -1.53 8.65 -1.09
CA PRO A 95 -0.79 7.55 -0.47
C PRO A 95 0.31 8.02 0.47
N ILE A 96 0.91 9.20 0.23
CA ILE A 96 1.92 9.80 1.12
C ILE A 96 1.27 10.14 2.47
N ALA A 97 0.09 10.76 2.45
CA ALA A 97 -0.67 11.05 3.65
C ALA A 97 -1.09 9.75 4.38
N ALA A 98 -1.43 8.70 3.63
CA ALA A 98 -1.75 7.39 4.20
C ALA A 98 -0.56 6.75 4.92
N LEU A 99 0.64 6.80 4.33
CA LEU A 99 1.88 6.29 4.94
C LEU A 99 2.26 7.08 6.20
N HIS A 100 2.15 8.42 6.18
CA HIS A 100 2.37 9.24 7.38
C HIS A 100 1.37 8.93 8.48
N ASN A 101 0.09 8.78 8.14
CA ASN A 101 -0.93 8.39 9.11
C ASN A 101 -0.63 7.01 9.71
N LEU A 102 -0.23 6.04 8.89
CA LEU A 102 0.13 4.70 9.35
C LEU A 102 1.32 4.75 10.32
N ALA A 103 2.37 5.51 10.00
CA ALA A 103 3.52 5.66 10.90
C ALA A 103 3.14 6.32 12.24
N ARG A 104 2.16 7.23 12.24
CA ARG A 104 1.65 7.89 13.45
C ARG A 104 0.81 6.95 14.32
N VAL A 105 -0.10 6.19 13.72
CA VAL A 105 -1.03 5.31 14.46
C VAL A 105 -0.43 3.94 14.80
N VAL A 106 0.62 3.52 14.08
CA VAL A 106 1.37 2.29 14.30
C VAL A 106 2.86 2.60 14.38
N PRO A 107 3.34 3.14 15.52
CA PRO A 107 4.77 3.32 15.77
C PRO A 107 5.50 1.97 15.68
N ALA A 108 6.56 1.90 14.89
CA ALA A 108 7.29 0.66 14.61
C ALA A 108 8.78 0.96 14.37
N LEU A 109 9.64 -0.05 14.51
CA LEU A 109 11.08 0.02 14.27
C LEU A 109 11.41 -0.10 12.77
N ALA A 110 12.66 0.19 12.42
CA ALA A 110 13.16 0.18 11.04
C ALA A 110 12.93 -1.16 10.32
N ASP A 111 13.17 -2.27 11.02
CA ASP A 111 13.05 -3.64 10.47
C ASP A 111 11.63 -4.20 10.55
N ASP A 112 10.71 -3.50 11.20
CA ASP A 112 9.32 -3.93 11.26
C ASP A 112 8.64 -3.80 9.88
N PRO A 113 7.61 -4.62 9.60
CA PRO A 113 6.89 -4.55 8.33
C PRO A 113 6.31 -3.15 8.08
N LEU A 114 6.47 -2.64 6.85
CA LEU A 114 5.94 -1.33 6.48
C LEU A 114 4.42 -1.28 6.63
N PHE A 115 3.74 -2.29 6.09
CA PHE A 115 2.30 -2.45 6.18
C PHE A 115 1.97 -3.40 7.33
N SER A 116 1.83 -2.80 8.51
CA SER A 116 1.57 -3.49 9.76
C SER A 116 0.57 -2.74 10.63
N TRP A 117 0.02 -3.44 11.62
CA TRP A 117 -0.91 -2.92 12.61
C TRP A 117 -0.62 -3.54 13.97
N HIS A 118 -1.07 -2.90 15.06
CA HIS A 118 -0.96 -3.46 16.40
C HIS A 118 -2.18 -4.31 16.74
N ASP A 119 -1.95 -5.54 17.19
CA ASP A 119 -3.03 -6.32 17.77
C ASP A 119 -3.42 -5.83 19.18
N ALA A 120 -4.43 -6.46 19.78
CA ALA A 120 -4.91 -6.09 21.11
C ALA A 120 -3.85 -6.20 22.23
N LYS A 121 -2.73 -6.88 21.98
CA LYS A 121 -1.58 -6.99 22.91
C LYS A 121 -0.52 -5.93 22.65
N GLY A 122 -0.67 -5.13 21.59
CA GLY A 122 0.33 -4.16 21.14
C GLY A 122 1.39 -4.75 20.22
N ASP A 123 1.30 -6.04 19.84
CA ASP A 123 2.30 -6.65 18.97
C ASP A 123 2.14 -6.14 17.53
N ILE A 124 3.25 -5.80 16.88
CA ILE A 124 3.29 -5.46 15.45
C ILE A 124 3.01 -6.70 14.62
N ARG A 125 1.94 -6.63 13.81
CA ARG A 125 1.53 -7.70 12.91
C ARG A 125 1.62 -7.23 11.46
N PRO A 126 2.39 -7.92 10.60
CA PRO A 126 2.33 -7.65 9.16
C PRO A 126 0.93 -7.95 8.64
N MET A 127 0.45 -7.16 7.69
CA MET A 127 -0.87 -7.39 7.10
C MET A 127 -0.82 -8.59 6.15
N SER A 128 -1.63 -9.61 6.41
CA SER A 128 -1.77 -10.73 5.48
C SER A 128 -2.72 -10.40 4.34
N LYS A 129 -2.41 -10.89 3.14
CA LYS A 129 -3.25 -10.71 1.94
C LYS A 129 -4.70 -11.09 2.16
N VAL A 130 -4.91 -12.27 2.76
CA VAL A 130 -6.25 -12.83 3.01
C VAL A 130 -7.07 -11.90 3.90
N ARG A 131 -6.50 -11.44 5.03
CA ARG A 131 -7.19 -10.56 5.98
C ARG A 131 -7.51 -9.21 5.38
N ALA A 132 -6.58 -8.63 4.62
CA ALA A 132 -6.80 -7.37 3.94
C ALA A 132 -7.93 -7.48 2.90
N LEU A 133 -7.89 -8.50 2.04
CA LEU A 133 -8.90 -8.70 1.00
C LEU A 133 -10.28 -9.05 1.59
N GLU A 134 -10.34 -9.84 2.66
CA GLU A 134 -11.59 -10.11 3.40
C GLU A 134 -12.24 -8.79 3.83
N HIS A 135 -11.48 -7.92 4.50
CA HIS A 135 -12.01 -6.65 5.00
C HIS A 135 -12.36 -5.68 3.87
N ILE A 136 -11.50 -5.54 2.85
CA ILE A 136 -11.79 -4.73 1.66
C ILE A 136 -13.10 -5.19 1.02
N ASN A 137 -13.28 -6.50 0.84
CA ASN A 137 -14.48 -7.05 0.20
C ASN A 137 -15.74 -6.85 1.03
N LEU A 138 -15.67 -6.89 2.37
CA LEU A 138 -16.81 -6.53 3.22
C LEU A 138 -17.27 -5.09 2.93
N VAL A 139 -16.32 -4.15 2.83
CA VAL A 139 -16.64 -2.75 2.48
C VAL A 139 -17.26 -2.68 1.08
N LEU A 140 -16.64 -3.28 0.06
CA LEU A 140 -17.13 -3.18 -1.32
C LEU A 140 -18.50 -3.84 -1.52
N ILE A 141 -18.78 -4.94 -0.84
CA ILE A 141 -20.09 -5.59 -0.83
C ILE A 141 -21.12 -4.65 -0.19
N ALA A 142 -20.81 -4.01 0.93
CA ALA A 142 -21.71 -3.06 1.59
C ALA A 142 -22.04 -1.84 0.71
N TRP A 143 -21.12 -1.45 -0.18
CA TRP A 143 -21.33 -0.42 -1.21
C TRP A 143 -22.01 -0.93 -2.50
N GLY A 144 -22.33 -2.22 -2.59
CA GLY A 144 -23.02 -2.83 -3.74
C GLY A 144 -22.12 -3.15 -4.94
N TRP A 145 -20.79 -3.20 -4.76
CA TRP A 145 -19.82 -3.40 -5.85
C TRP A 145 -19.27 -4.83 -5.96
N GLY A 146 -19.69 -5.74 -5.08
CA GLY A 146 -19.21 -7.12 -5.06
C GLY A 146 -17.80 -7.26 -4.50
N THR A 147 -17.06 -8.27 -4.97
CA THR A 147 -15.72 -8.60 -4.47
C THR A 147 -14.60 -8.06 -5.35
N SER A 148 -13.49 -7.69 -4.71
CA SER A 148 -12.21 -7.39 -5.33
C SER A 148 -11.21 -8.52 -5.13
N PHE A 149 -10.24 -8.58 -6.03
CA PHE A 149 -9.10 -9.49 -5.98
C PHE A 149 -7.80 -8.68 -5.92
N GLY A 150 -6.69 -9.33 -5.57
CA GLY A 150 -5.39 -8.65 -5.53
C GLY A 150 -5.00 -7.97 -6.85
N HIS A 151 -5.37 -8.56 -8.00
CA HIS A 151 -5.12 -7.97 -9.32
C HIS A 151 -6.08 -6.81 -9.67
N SER A 152 -7.21 -6.68 -8.97
CA SER A 152 -8.19 -5.60 -9.22
C SER A 152 -7.58 -4.22 -9.01
N PHE A 153 -6.61 -4.09 -8.10
CA PHE A 153 -5.87 -2.84 -7.91
C PHE A 153 -5.06 -2.48 -9.14
N GLN A 154 -4.24 -3.40 -9.67
CA GLN A 154 -3.42 -3.13 -10.86
C GLN A 154 -4.27 -2.81 -12.10
N ILE A 155 -5.36 -3.57 -12.33
CA ILE A 155 -6.29 -3.30 -13.43
C ILE A 155 -6.94 -1.92 -13.26
N GLY A 156 -7.38 -1.60 -12.04
CA GLY A 156 -7.96 -0.30 -11.73
C GLY A 156 -6.98 0.85 -11.91
N SER A 157 -5.71 0.67 -11.53
CA SER A 157 -4.65 1.65 -11.69
C SER A 157 -4.35 1.95 -13.16
N ALA A 158 -4.19 0.91 -13.98
CA ALA A 158 -3.97 1.06 -15.42
C ALA A 158 -5.13 1.82 -16.06
N SER A 159 -6.37 1.42 -15.72
CA SER A 159 -7.59 2.08 -16.20
C SER A 159 -7.65 3.56 -15.79
N PHE A 160 -7.22 3.89 -14.57
CA PHE A 160 -7.16 5.27 -14.07
C PHE A 160 -6.14 6.13 -14.81
N TYR A 161 -4.94 5.61 -15.06
CA TYR A 161 -3.90 6.38 -15.78
C TYR A 161 -4.25 6.56 -17.26
N LEU A 162 -4.83 5.55 -17.90
CA LEU A 162 -5.36 5.67 -19.27
C LEU A 162 -6.49 6.71 -19.35
N ALA A 163 -7.41 6.73 -18.37
CA ALA A 163 -8.45 7.75 -18.30
C ALA A 163 -7.89 9.18 -18.10
N LYS A 164 -6.71 9.30 -17.47
CA LYS A 164 -5.96 10.56 -17.36
C LYS A 164 -5.15 10.91 -18.61
N LYS A 165 -5.26 10.14 -19.69
CA LYS A 165 -4.51 10.31 -20.94
C LYS A 165 -2.99 10.22 -20.74
N VAL A 166 -2.56 9.43 -19.76
CA VAL A 166 -1.16 9.01 -19.67
C VAL A 166 -0.90 8.06 -20.84
N ASP A 167 0.23 8.24 -21.50
CA ASP A 167 0.60 7.43 -22.66
C ASP A 167 0.66 5.93 -22.27
N PRO A 168 -0.01 5.02 -23.00
CA PRO A 168 0.07 3.59 -22.72
C PRO A 168 1.48 3.02 -22.73
N GLU A 169 2.46 3.63 -23.39
CA GLU A 169 3.86 3.17 -23.36
C GLU A 169 4.53 3.33 -21.99
N ILE A 170 3.99 4.21 -21.13
CA ILE A 170 4.53 4.47 -19.78
C ILE A 170 3.61 3.95 -18.65
N VAL A 171 2.47 3.34 -18.98
CA VAL A 171 1.52 2.70 -18.04
C VAL A 171 1.77 1.19 -18.01
#